data_AF-A0A438CHB1-F1
#
_entry.id   AF-A0A438CHB1-F1
#
_cell.length_a   1.000
_cell.length_b   1.000
_cell.length_c   1.000
_cell.angle_alpha   90.00
_cell.angle_beta   90.00
_cell.angle_gamma   90.00
#
_symmetry.space_group_name_H-M   'P 1'
#
loop_
_entity.id
_entity.type
_entity.pdbx_description
1 polymer ?
#
loop_
_entity_poly.entity_id
_entity_poly.type
_entity_poly.pdbx_seq_one_letter_code
_entity_poly.pdbx_strand_id
1 'polypeptide(L)'
;MHEILEVLRQVKVNIPLLDMIKQVPTYAKFLKDLCTIKRGLTVNKKAFLTEQVSAILQCKSPLKYKDPGSPTISVMIGGKVVEKALLDLGASVNLLPYLYKQLGLGS
;
A
#
# COMPACT_ATOMS: atom_id res chain seq x y z
N MET A 1 10.04 -43.47 24.78
CA MET A 1 10.76 -42.71 25.84
C MET A 1 11.17 -41.32 25.35
N HIS A 2 11.60 -41.16 24.09
CA HIS A 2 12.00 -39.88 23.50
C HIS A 2 10.86 -38.83 23.40
N GLU A 3 9.66 -39.21 22.94
CA GLU A 3 8.50 -38.30 22.87
C GLU A 3 8.07 -37.78 24.25
N ILE A 4 8.09 -38.64 25.27
CA ILE A 4 7.73 -38.26 26.64
C ILE A 4 8.71 -37.24 27.22
N LEU A 5 10.02 -37.39 26.93
CA LEU A 5 11.03 -36.41 27.34
C LEU A 5 10.86 -35.07 26.64
N GLU A 6 10.41 -35.07 25.39
CA GLU A 6 10.20 -33.86 24.61
C GLU A 6 8.99 -33.06 25.10
N VAL A 7 7.88 -33.75 25.39
CA VAL A 7 6.69 -33.16 26.01
C VAL A 7 7.00 -32.65 27.41
N LEU A 8 7.73 -33.42 28.23
CA LEU A 8 8.13 -32.98 29.57
C LEU A 8 9.07 -31.78 29.52
N ARG A 9 9.95 -31.68 28.52
CA ARG A 9 10.81 -30.50 28.31
C ARG A 9 9.97 -29.28 27.90
N GLN A 10 8.99 -29.43 27.02
CA GLN A 10 8.05 -28.34 26.68
C GLN A 10 7.25 -27.89 27.91
N VAL A 11 6.69 -28.82 28.69
CA VAL A 11 5.96 -28.50 29.91
C VAL A 11 6.87 -27.80 30.92
N LYS A 12 8.10 -28.30 31.11
CA LYS A 12 9.10 -27.72 32.02
C LYS A 12 9.73 -26.43 31.50
N VAL A 13 9.57 -26.06 30.23
CA VAL A 13 9.95 -24.72 29.72
C VAL A 13 8.75 -23.77 29.80
N ASN A 14 7.55 -24.26 29.47
CA ASN A 14 6.32 -23.48 29.51
C ASN A 14 5.91 -23.10 30.94
N ILE A 15 6.03 -24.02 31.92
CA ILE A 15 5.67 -23.75 33.32
C ILE A 15 6.57 -22.65 33.94
N PRO A 16 7.91 -22.73 33.88
CA PRO A 16 8.77 -21.67 34.38
C PRO A 16 8.64 -20.35 33.62
N LEU A 17 8.36 -20.38 32.30
CA LEU A 17 8.07 -19.16 31.55
C LEU A 17 6.76 -18.52 32.03
N LEU A 18 5.71 -19.30 32.22
CA LEU A 18 4.42 -18.81 32.74
C LEU A 18 4.56 -18.27 34.16
N ASP A 19 5.29 -18.96 35.02
CA ASP A 19 5.54 -18.50 36.39
C ASP A 19 6.42 -17.24 36.41
N MET A 20 7.43 -17.15 35.55
CA MET A 20 8.25 -15.94 35.42
C MET A 20 7.44 -14.74 34.90
N ILE A 21 6.55 -14.95 33.92
CA ILE A 21 5.64 -13.90 33.43
C ILE A 21 4.66 -13.46 34.53
N LYS A 22 4.22 -14.38 35.40
CA LYS A 22 3.34 -14.08 36.54
C LYS A 22 4.07 -13.36 37.68
N GLN A 23 5.30 -13.76 37.99
CA GLN A 23 6.07 -13.23 39.11
C GLN A 23 6.76 -11.91 38.79
N VAL A 24 7.15 -11.67 37.54
CA VAL A 24 7.82 -10.44 37.11
C VAL A 24 6.80 -9.46 36.54
N PRO A 25 6.39 -8.43 37.30
CA PRO A 25 5.28 -7.55 36.91
C PRO A 25 5.53 -6.81 35.59
N THR A 26 6.79 -6.57 35.26
CA THR A 26 7.23 -5.92 34.03
C THR A 26 6.88 -6.70 32.77
N TYR A 27 7.00 -8.03 32.78
CA TYR A 27 6.66 -8.87 31.62
C TYR A 27 5.15 -8.96 31.42
N ALA A 28 4.38 -9.10 32.51
CA ALA A 28 2.92 -9.06 32.44
C ALA A 28 2.41 -7.73 31.88
N LYS A 29 3.01 -6.60 32.30
CA LYS A 29 2.71 -5.27 31.76
C LYS A 29 3.03 -5.18 30.26
N PHE A 30 4.22 -5.62 29.84
CA PHE A 30 4.63 -5.62 28.44
C PHE A 30 3.69 -6.43 27.54
N LEU A 31 3.30 -7.66 27.96
CA LEU A 31 2.37 -8.49 27.20
C LEU A 31 0.98 -7.85 27.11
N LYS A 32 0.51 -7.21 28.19
CA LYS A 32 -0.76 -6.48 28.22
C LYS A 32 -0.73 -5.28 27.28
N ASP A 33 0.36 -4.52 27.27
CA ASP A 33 0.55 -3.37 26.38
C ASP A 33 0.58 -3.83 24.91
N LEU A 34 1.30 -4.91 24.60
CA LEU A 34 1.34 -5.50 23.26
C LEU A 34 -0.05 -5.96 22.79
N CYS A 35 -0.81 -6.62 23.65
CA CYS A 35 -2.19 -7.05 23.35
C CYS A 35 -3.12 -5.85 23.14
N THR A 36 -2.92 -4.77 23.89
CA THR A 36 -3.70 -3.53 23.77
C THR A 36 -3.41 -2.82 22.46
N ILE A 37 -2.13 -2.72 22.06
CA ILE A 37 -1.71 -2.16 20.77
C ILE A 37 -2.28 -2.99 19.60
N LYS A 38 -2.15 -4.32 19.65
CA LYS A 38 -2.69 -5.22 18.61
C LYS A 38 -4.22 -5.06 18.47
N ARG A 39 -4.94 -4.94 19.58
CA ARG A 39 -6.39 -4.69 19.59
C ARG A 39 -6.72 -3.32 19.00
N GLY A 40 -6.04 -2.26 19.41
CA GLY A 40 -6.24 -0.90 18.86
C GLY A 40 -6.03 -0.86 17.35
N LEU A 41 -4.94 -1.44 16.85
CA LEU A 41 -4.65 -1.53 15.42
C LEU A 41 -5.72 -2.33 14.65
N THR A 42 -6.22 -3.42 15.23
CA THR A 42 -7.26 -4.25 14.60
C THR A 42 -8.60 -3.50 14.54
N VAL A 43 -8.98 -2.81 15.62
CA VAL A 43 -10.19 -1.99 15.67
C VAL A 43 -10.12 -0.83 14.68
N ASN A 44 -8.99 -0.13 14.62
CA ASN A 44 -8.77 0.97 13.67
C ASN A 44 -8.83 0.49 12.21
N LYS A 45 -8.20 -0.64 11.88
CA LYS A 45 -8.30 -1.25 10.54
C LYS A 45 -9.74 -1.61 10.19
N LYS A 46 -10.49 -2.20 11.14
CA LYS A 46 -11.90 -2.54 10.94
C LYS A 46 -12.76 -1.30 10.73
N ALA A 47 -12.56 -0.25 11.54
CA ALA A 47 -13.27 1.02 11.42
C ALA A 47 -13.00 1.70 10.08
N PHE A 48 -11.73 1.76 9.64
CA PHE A 48 -11.35 2.28 8.32
C PHE A 48 -12.01 1.51 7.18
N LEU A 49 -12.00 0.17 7.24
CA LEU A 49 -12.68 -0.65 6.23
C LEU A 49 -14.19 -0.43 6.24
N THR A 50 -14.82 -0.32 7.42
CA THR A 50 -16.26 -0.02 7.53
C THR A 50 -16.59 1.37 6.99
N GLU A 51 -15.75 2.37 7.23
CA GLU A 51 -15.91 3.72 6.67
C GLU A 51 -15.77 3.70 5.14
N GLN A 52 -14.77 3.01 4.59
CA GLN A 52 -14.60 2.85 3.15
C GLN A 52 -15.79 2.13 2.51
N VAL A 53 -16.24 1.03 3.10
CA VAL A 53 -17.41 0.27 2.61
C VAL A 53 -18.69 1.11 2.73
N SER A 54 -18.85 1.89 3.82
CA SER A 54 -19.95 2.82 3.99
C SER A 54 -19.92 3.94 2.94
N ALA A 55 -18.74 4.51 2.65
CA ALA A 55 -18.58 5.53 1.61
C ALA A 55 -18.91 4.99 0.21
N ILE A 56 -18.55 3.74 -0.08
CA ILE A 56 -18.92 3.04 -1.32
C ILE A 56 -20.45 2.78 -1.38
N LEU A 57 -21.04 2.26 -0.29
CA LEU A 57 -22.49 1.99 -0.19
C LEU A 57 -23.35 3.25 -0.22
N GLN A 58 -22.84 4.37 0.29
CA GLN A 58 -23.52 5.66 0.27
C GLN A 58 -23.59 6.27 -1.14
N CYS A 59 -23.07 5.60 -2.18
CA CYS A 59 -23.16 6.02 -3.57
C CYS A 59 -22.81 7.50 -3.79
N LYS A 60 -21.94 8.07 -2.96
CA LYS A 60 -21.23 9.31 -3.27
C LYS A 60 -20.12 8.94 -4.26
N SER A 61 -20.52 8.44 -5.42
CA SER A 61 -19.62 8.31 -6.55
C SER A 61 -18.90 9.66 -6.68
N PRO A 62 -17.56 9.69 -6.77
CA PRO A 62 -16.86 10.93 -7.09
C PRO A 62 -17.56 11.54 -8.29
N LEU A 63 -17.86 12.84 -8.24
CA LEU A 63 -18.44 13.56 -9.37
C LEU A 63 -17.66 13.13 -10.61
N LYS A 64 -18.31 12.38 -11.52
CA LYS A 64 -17.72 12.05 -12.80
C LYS A 64 -17.48 13.38 -13.49
N TYR A 65 -16.24 13.85 -13.43
CA TYR A 65 -15.81 14.94 -14.28
C TYR A 65 -16.10 14.50 -15.72
N LYS A 66 -16.64 15.42 -16.53
CA LYS A 66 -16.77 15.16 -17.96
C LYS A 66 -15.43 14.69 -18.48
N ASP A 67 -15.46 13.71 -19.37
CA ASP A 67 -14.26 13.27 -20.07
C ASP A 67 -13.61 14.52 -20.70
N PRO A 68 -12.37 14.87 -20.33
CA PRO A 68 -11.65 15.98 -20.95
C PRO A 68 -11.37 15.75 -22.44
N GLY A 69 -11.71 14.57 -22.97
CA GLY A 69 -11.39 14.16 -24.33
C GLY A 69 -9.93 13.75 -24.40
N SER A 70 -9.36 13.78 -25.61
CA SER A 70 -7.94 13.50 -25.83
C SER A 70 -7.07 14.66 -25.32
N PRO A 71 -6.34 14.51 -24.19
CA PRO A 71 -5.54 15.60 -23.66
C PRO A 71 -4.40 15.92 -24.63
N THR A 72 -4.26 17.19 -25.01
CA THR A 72 -3.16 17.65 -25.88
C THR A 72 -2.32 18.71 -25.17
N ILE A 73 -1.01 18.68 -25.42
CA ILE A 73 -0.02 19.61 -24.89
C ILE A 73 0.81 20.22 -26.03
N SER A 74 1.34 21.42 -25.84
CA SER A 74 2.32 22.00 -26.75
C SER A 74 3.73 21.52 -26.40
N VAL A 75 4.52 21.16 -27.41
CA VAL A 75 5.89 20.69 -27.25
C VAL A 75 6.82 21.40 -28.24
N MET A 76 8.05 21.70 -27.80
CA MET A 76 9.09 22.28 -28.66
C MET A 76 10.13 21.22 -28.98
N ILE A 77 10.39 21.00 -30.27
CA ILE A 77 11.30 19.97 -30.78
C ILE A 77 12.30 20.65 -31.72
N GLY A 78 13.56 20.78 -31.29
CA GLY A 78 14.64 21.40 -32.07
C GLY A 78 14.29 22.78 -32.66
N GLY A 79 13.61 23.63 -31.88
CA GLY A 79 13.19 24.98 -32.30
C GLY A 79 11.87 25.05 -33.07
N LYS A 80 11.25 23.90 -33.43
CA LYS A 80 9.90 23.84 -34.00
C LYS A 80 8.86 23.58 -32.91
N VAL A 81 7.75 24.30 -32.93
CA VAL A 81 6.65 24.12 -31.98
C VAL A 81 5.60 23.19 -32.59
N VAL A 82 5.19 22.19 -31.81
CA VAL A 82 4.05 21.31 -32.07
C VAL A 82 2.98 21.64 -31.04
N GLU A 83 1.93 22.34 -31.45
CA GLU A 83 0.94 22.91 -30.53
C GLU A 83 -0.01 21.87 -29.90
N LYS A 84 -0.20 20.72 -30.56
CA LYS A 84 -1.20 19.70 -30.19
C LYS A 84 -0.61 18.30 -30.20
N ALA A 85 0.32 18.02 -29.30
CA ALA A 85 0.81 16.67 -29.06
C ALA A 85 -0.13 15.92 -28.09
N LEU A 86 -0.60 14.73 -28.48
CA LEU A 86 -1.46 13.90 -27.64
C LEU A 86 -0.68 13.37 -26.42
N LEU A 87 -1.24 13.56 -25.23
CA LEU A 87 -0.70 13.05 -23.97
C LEU A 87 -1.39 11.73 -23.61
N ASP A 88 -0.94 10.63 -24.22
CA ASP A 88 -1.45 9.30 -23.91
C ASP A 88 -0.61 8.61 -22.82
N LEU A 89 -1.13 8.56 -21.60
CA LEU A 89 -0.50 7.84 -20.48
C LEU A 89 -0.57 6.31 -20.63
N GLY A 90 -1.42 5.80 -21.54
CA GLY A 90 -1.53 4.38 -21.88
C GLY A 90 -0.58 3.93 -22.99
N ALA A 91 0.10 4.87 -23.66
CA ALA A 91 1.05 4.54 -24.71
C ALA A 91 2.33 3.93 -24.11
N SER A 92 2.69 2.73 -24.57
CA SER A 92 3.94 2.06 -24.18
C SER A 92 5.18 2.63 -24.88
N VAL A 93 5.00 3.47 -25.91
CA VAL A 93 6.07 4.02 -26.74
C VAL A 93 5.86 5.51 -26.99
N ASN A 94 6.97 6.25 -27.08
CA ASN A 94 6.96 7.67 -27.41
C ASN A 94 7.32 7.87 -28.89
N LEU A 95 6.46 8.58 -29.65
CA LEU A 95 6.68 8.90 -31.06
C LEU A 95 7.46 10.20 -31.30
N LEU A 96 7.72 11.01 -30.26
CA LEU A 96 8.50 12.24 -30.38
C LEU A 96 9.91 12.03 -30.96
N PRO A 97 10.68 10.97 -30.60
CA PRO A 97 11.98 10.71 -31.22
C PRO A 97 11.90 10.36 -32.71
N TYR A 98 10.83 9.70 -33.14
CA TYR A 98 10.60 9.43 -34.56
C TYR A 98 10.30 10.73 -35.32
N LEU A 99 9.44 11.58 -34.75
CA LEU A 99 9.14 12.91 -35.31
C LEU A 99 10.39 13.79 -35.37
N TYR A 100 11.25 13.73 -34.35
CA TYR A 100 12.53 14.44 -34.34
C TYR A 100 13.42 14.06 -35.54
N LYS A 101 13.53 12.77 -35.86
CA LYS A 101 14.25 12.29 -37.05
C LYS A 101 13.58 12.74 -38.35
N GLN A 102 12.25 12.62 -38.45
CA GLN A 102 11.49 13.05 -39.63
C GLN A 102 11.63 14.55 -39.92
N LEU A 103 11.76 15.37 -38.88
CA LEU A 103 11.98 16.81 -39.01
C LEU A 103 13.40 17.19 -39.45
N GLY A 104 14.30 16.22 -39.65
CA GLY A 104 15.70 16.43 -40.03
C GLY A 104 16.53 17.06 -38.93
N LEU A 105 16.09 16.94 -37.67
CA LEU A 105 16.76 17.54 -36.51
C LEU A 105 17.79 16.60 -35.87
N GLY A 106 17.75 15.31 -36.22
CA GLY A 106 18.76 14.33 -35.81
C GLY A 106 19.95 14.34 -36.76
N SER A 107 21.15 14.39 -36.18
CA SER A 107 22.45 14.26 -36.86
C SER A 107 22.62 12.92 -37.55
#